data_AF-A0A383V9H3-F1
#
_entry.id   AF-A0A383V9H3-F1
#
_cell.length_a   1.000
_cell.length_b   1.000
_cell.length_c   1.000
_cell.angle_alpha   90.00
_cell.angle_beta   90.00
_cell.angle_gamma   90.00
#
_symmetry.space_group_name_H-M   'P 1'
#
loop_
_entity.id
_entity.type
_entity.pdbx_description
1 polymer ?
#
loop_
_entity_poly.entity_id
_entity_poly.type
_entity_poly.pdbx_seq_one_letter_code
_entity_poly.pdbx_strand_id
1 'polypeptide(L)' 'MAMAATELEYRVELLNRMVASCHDKCSAKPYKEGVLSVGESSCVDRCAAKYWQVVAIVGQLLGSAK' A
#
# COMPACT_ATOMS: atom_id res chain seq x y z
N MET A 1 -14.28 22.68 8.16
CA MET A 1 -12.86 22.28 8.15
C MET A 1 -12.64 20.81 8.55
N ALA A 2 -13.52 20.17 9.35
CA ALA A 2 -13.34 18.79 9.79
C ALA A 2 -13.16 17.77 8.65
N MET A 3 -14.02 17.77 7.62
CA MET A 3 -14.01 16.76 6.55
C MET A 3 -12.70 16.67 5.76
N ALA A 4 -12.05 17.80 5.47
CA ALA A 4 -10.81 17.83 4.71
C ALA A 4 -9.62 17.26 5.51
N ALA A 5 -9.61 17.50 6.83
CA ALA A 5 -8.59 16.93 7.72
C ALA A 5 -8.76 15.41 7.82
N THR A 6 -10.00 14.92 7.98
CA THR A 6 -10.27 13.48 8.09
C THR A 6 -9.91 12.72 6.81
N GLU A 7 -10.17 13.32 5.64
CA GLU A 7 -9.77 12.72 4.37
C GLU A 7 -8.24 12.60 4.26
N LEU A 8 -7.51 13.63 4.67
CA LEU A 8 -6.04 13.61 4.64
C LEU A 8 -5.47 12.55 5.61
N GLU A 9 -5.99 12.48 6.83
CA GLU A 9 -5.58 11.49 7.83
C GLU A 9 -5.77 10.06 7.31
N TYR A 10 -6.91 9.79 6.69
CA TYR A 10 -7.18 8.49 6.06
C TYR A 10 -6.18 8.17 4.94
N ARG A 11 -5.85 9.14 4.08
CA ARG A 11 -4.86 8.94 3.01
C ARG A 11 -3.47 8.64 3.56
N VAL A 12 -3.07 9.31 4.64
CA VAL A 12 -1.80 9.05 5.33
C VAL A 12 -1.78 7.65 5.94
N GLU A 13 -2.87 7.24 6.58
CA GLU A 13 -2.98 5.90 7.15
C GLU A 13 -2.85 4.80 6.08
N LEU A 14 -3.56 4.96 4.95
CA LEU A 14 -3.47 4.04 3.82
C LEU A 14 -2.05 3.95 3.25
N LEU A 15 -1.38 5.10 3.09
CA LEU A 15 0.00 5.15 2.60
C LEU A 15 0.93 4.36 3.53
N ASN A 16 0.84 4.57 4.84
CA ASN A 16 1.66 3.88 5.83
C ASN A 16 1.42 2.35 5.81
N ARG A 17 0.16 1.93 5.71
CA ARG A 17 -0.20 0.50 5.63
C ARG A 17 0.29 -0.13 4.32
N MET A 18 0.21 0.58 3.20
CA MET A 18 0.72 0.13 1.91
C MET A 18 2.24 -0.07 1.97
N VAL A 19 2.98 0.93 2.47
CA VAL A 19 4.44 0.89 2.56
C VAL A 19 4.90 -0.29 3.42
N ALA A 20 4.29 -0.49 4.59
CA ALA A 20 4.61 -1.61 5.47
C ALA A 20 4.35 -2.97 4.80
N SER A 21 3.19 -3.11 4.14
CA SER A 21 2.80 -4.35 3.44
C SER A 21 3.74 -4.67 2.28
N CYS A 22 4.10 -3.67 1.47
CA CYS A 22 5.01 -3.89 0.34
C CYS A 22 6.45 -4.12 0.79
N HIS A 23 6.89 -3.47 1.87
CA HIS A 23 8.20 -3.75 2.45
C HIS A 23 8.29 -5.22 2.92
N ASP A 24 7.29 -5.70 3.66
CA ASP A 24 7.28 -7.09 4.16
C ASP A 24 7.20 -8.13 3.02
N LYS A 25 6.48 -7.82 1.94
CA LYS A 25 6.33 -8.72 0.78
C LYS A 25 7.52 -8.74 -0.17
N CYS A 26 8.17 -7.60 -0.37
CA CYS A 26 9.14 -7.43 -1.45
C CYS A 26 10.59 -7.34 -0.97
N SER A 27 10.85 -6.94 0.27
CA SER A 27 12.22 -6.90 0.79
C SER A 27 12.63 -8.27 1.31
N ALA A 28 13.64 -8.87 0.67
CA ALA A 28 14.10 -10.20 1.04
C ALA A 28 14.99 -10.13 2.29
N LYS A 29 14.69 -10.94 3.30
CA LYS A 29 15.53 -11.12 4.50
C LYS A 29 16.43 -12.35 4.32
N PRO A 30 17.73 -12.30 4.67
CA PRO A 30 18.46 -11.15 5.20
C PRO A 30 18.74 -10.06 4.15
N TYR A 31 18.71 -8.80 4.58
CA TYR A 31 19.04 -7.65 3.72
C TYR A 31 20.50 -7.75 3.28
N LYS A 32 20.73 -7.90 1.97
CA LYS A 32 22.09 -8.06 1.42
C LYS A 32 22.78 -6.72 1.19
N GLU A 33 22.00 -5.70 0.85
CA GLU A 33 22.46 -4.37 0.44
C GLU A 33 21.44 -3.30 0.87
N GLY A 34 21.87 -2.05 0.97
CA GLY A 34 21.01 -0.91 1.35
C GLY A 34 20.21 -0.32 0.19
N VAL A 35 20.33 -0.89 -1.01
CA VAL A 35 19.68 -0.43 -2.24
C VAL A 35 18.74 -1.53 -2.72
N LEU A 36 17.59 -1.16 -3.25
CA LEU A 36 16.67 -2.13 -3.85
C LEU A 36 17.27 -2.68 -5.15
N SER A 37 17.36 -4.00 -5.24
CA SER A 37 17.66 -4.67 -6.50
C SER A 37 16.56 -4.40 -7.54
N VAL A 38 16.84 -4.67 -8.81
CA VAL A 38 15.84 -4.54 -9.90
C VAL A 38 14.61 -5.41 -9.61
N GLY A 39 14.82 -6.60 -9.03
CA GLY A 39 13.75 -7.51 -8.62
C GLY A 39 12.86 -6.90 -7.54
N GLU A 40 13.46 -6.36 -6.48
CA GLU A 40 12.72 -5.74 -5.37
C GLU A 40 11.98 -4.49 -5.82
N SER A 41 12.61 -3.65 -6.65
CA SER A 41 11.98 -2.45 -7.22
C SER A 41 10.74 -2.82 -8.03
N SER A 42 10.86 -3.80 -8.95
CA SER A 42 9.72 -4.26 -9.74
C SER A 42 8.64 -4.95 -8.90
N CYS A 43 9.01 -5.59 -7.78
CA CYS A 43 8.06 -6.15 -6.83
C CYS A 43 7.27 -5.05 -6.14
N VAL A 44 7.94 -3.99 -5.66
CA VAL A 44 7.31 -2.85 -4.99
C VAL A 44 6.28 -2.17 -5.91
N ASP A 45 6.61 -1.94 -7.18
CA ASP A 45 5.69 -1.37 -8.17
C ASP A 45 4.42 -2.23 -8.32
N ARG A 46 4.60 -3.54 -8.50
CA ARG A 46 3.50 -4.51 -8.61
C ARG A 46 2.69 -4.60 -7.32
N CYS A 47 3.35 -4.51 -6.16
CA CYS A 47 2.70 -4.55 -4.87
C CYS A 47 1.80 -3.34 -4.66
N ALA A 48 2.29 -2.13 -4.92
CA ALA A 48 1.51 -0.91 -4.82
C ALA A 48 0.29 -0.95 -5.75
N ALA A 49 0.48 -1.38 -7.01
CA ALA A 49 -0.62 -1.54 -7.96
C ALA A 49 -1.70 -2.51 -7.45
N LYS A 50 -1.31 -3.68 -6.93
CA LYS A 50 -2.23 -4.66 -6.34
C LYS A 50 -2.90 -4.13 -5.08
N TYR A 51 -2.19 -3.40 -4.23
CA TYR A 51 -2.73 -2.84 -2.99
C TYR A 51 -3.89 -1.91 -3.29
N TRP A 52 -3.73 -0.97 -4.23
CA TRP A 52 -4.79 -0.06 -4.64
C TRP A 52 -5.97 -0.76 -5.32
N GLN A 53 -5.72 -1.79 -6.13
CA GLN A 53 -6.79 -2.61 -6.69
C GLN A 53 -7.62 -3.29 -5.59
N VAL A 54 -6.97 -3.87 -4.57
CA VAL A 54 -7.66 -4.50 -3.44
C VAL A 54 -8.41 -3.47 -2.61
N VAL A 55 -7.83 -2.30 -2.34
CA VAL A 55 -8.52 -1.20 -1.63
C VAL A 55 -9.79 -0.79 -2.38
N ALA A 56 -9.73 -0.67 -3.71
CA ALA A 56 -10.90 -0.33 -4.52
C ALA A 56 -11.99 -1.42 -4.47
N ILE A 57 -11.60 -2.70 -4.61
CA ILE A 57 -12.54 -3.84 -4.53
C ILE A 57 -13.19 -3.90 -3.14
N VAL A 58 -12.42 -3.79 -2.07
CA VAL A 58 -12.94 -3.79 -0.69
C VAL A 58 -13.86 -2.60 -0.47
N GLY A 59 -13.50 -1.41 -0.98
CA GLY A 59 -14.35 -0.23 -0.95
C GLY A 59 -15.68 -0.44 -1.67
N GLN A 60 -15.67 -1.09 -2.85
CA GLN A 60 -16.88 -1.46 -3.57
C GLN A 60 -17.73 -2.46 -2.80
N LEU A 61 -17.14 -3.49 -2.19
CA LEU A 61 -17.87 -4.49 -1.40
C LEU A 61 -18.54 -3.86 -0.16
N LEU A 62 -17.82 -3.02 0.58
CA LEU A 62 -18.37 -2.31 1.74
C LEU A 62 -19.44 -1.28 1.33
N GLY A 63 -19.26 -0.62 0.18
CA GLY A 63 -20.24 0.33 -0.36
C GLY A 63 -21.49 -0.32 -0.98
N SER A 64 -21.34 -1.55 -1.49
CA SER A 64 -22.43 -2.33 -2.11
C SER A 64 -23.25 -3.13 -1.10
N ALA A 65 -22.80 -3.22 0.17
CA ALA A 65 -23.50 -3.90 1.25
C ALA A 65 -24.69 -3.07 1.79
N LYS A 66 -25.54 -2.58 0.88
CA LYS A 66 -26.79 -1.88 1.18
C LYS A 66 -27.99 -2.72 0.82
#